data_AF-A0A3A9A0T0-F1
#
_entry.id   AF-A0A3A9A0T0-F1
#
_cell.length_a   1.000
_cell.length_b   1.000
_cell.length_c   1.000
_cell.angle_alpha   90.00
_cell.angle_beta   90.00
_cell.angle_gamma   90.00
#
_symmetry.space_group_name_H-M   'P 1'
#
loop_
_entity.id
_entity.type
_entity.pdbx_description
1 polymer ?
#
loop_
_entity_poly.entity_id
_entity_poly.type
_entity_poly.pdbx_seq_one_letter_code
_entity_poly.pdbx_strand_id
1 'polypeptide(L)'
;MGVFFIVGFLFLLNGIHSTYKCNHVLNLKELEAHELKEGVCVSGNIDSYIGKHLSGNNKFFGVGQSHLTLFGQSYDFYTIPVGKNSYICILASSKSLKEQLEAFEEGHGENVYFEGEVIKPLVELNWRWYDSIEGFRTEALIDSFVIKETNFKRNKDIIYIGVLFIAMAVLRFLSAGGIKSFVMEETMDKKPVCNYDTETGKSGRRRK
;
A
#
# COMPACT_ATOMS: atom_id res chain seq x y z
N MET A 1 7.20 -20.59 -13.97
CA MET A 1 5.78 -20.23 -14.22
C MET A 1 5.11 -19.81 -12.92
N GLY A 2 5.05 -20.70 -11.92
CA GLY A 2 4.37 -20.43 -10.64
C GLY A 2 4.89 -19.21 -9.88
N VAL A 3 6.20 -18.96 -9.84
CA VAL A 3 6.76 -17.84 -9.04
C VAL A 3 6.28 -16.47 -9.50
N PHE A 4 6.31 -16.18 -10.81
CA PHE A 4 5.82 -14.88 -11.33
C PHE A 4 4.32 -14.70 -11.11
N PHE A 5 3.55 -15.78 -11.25
CA PHE A 5 2.11 -15.75 -10.98
C PHE A 5 1.82 -15.50 -9.49
N ILE A 6 2.49 -16.22 -8.58
CA ILE A 6 2.33 -16.08 -7.14
C ILE A 6 2.74 -14.66 -6.69
N VAL A 7 3.91 -14.18 -7.12
CA VAL A 7 4.41 -12.85 -6.76
C VAL A 7 3.49 -11.76 -7.32
N GLY A 8 3.07 -11.88 -8.58
CA GLY A 8 2.13 -10.94 -9.19
C GLY A 8 0.77 -10.91 -8.49
N PHE A 9 0.25 -12.08 -8.10
CA PHE A 9 -1.01 -12.20 -7.35
C PHE A 9 -0.92 -11.59 -5.95
N LEU A 10 0.20 -11.80 -5.23
CA LEU A 10 0.44 -11.17 -3.93
C LEU A 10 0.49 -9.64 -4.04
N PHE A 11 1.19 -9.10 -5.03
CA PHE A 11 1.22 -7.65 -5.26
C PHE A 11 -0.16 -7.10 -5.61
N LEU A 12 -0.92 -7.81 -6.46
CA LEU A 12 -2.27 -7.41 -6.83
C LEU A 12 -3.21 -7.39 -5.62
N LEU A 13 -3.22 -8.46 -4.80
CA LEU A 13 -4.03 -8.53 -3.60
C LEU A 13 -3.68 -7.42 -2.60
N ASN A 14 -2.39 -7.20 -2.35
CA ASN A 14 -1.93 -6.16 -1.42
C ASN A 14 -2.32 -4.76 -1.92
N GLY A 15 -2.16 -4.50 -3.22
CA GLY A 15 -2.53 -3.24 -3.85
C GLY A 15 -4.04 -2.98 -3.81
N ILE A 16 -4.86 -3.99 -4.15
CA ILE A 16 -6.33 -3.90 -4.10
C ILE A 16 -6.81 -3.69 -2.66
N HIS A 17 -6.30 -4.48 -1.70
CA HIS A 17 -6.67 -4.34 -0.29
C HIS A 17 -6.32 -2.95 0.24
N SER A 18 -5.12 -2.45 -0.07
CA SER A 18 -4.72 -1.10 0.34
C SER A 18 -5.55 0.00 -0.31
N THR A 19 -5.90 -0.16 -1.60
CA THR A 19 -6.77 0.80 -2.31
C THR A 19 -8.19 0.78 -1.74
N TYR A 20 -8.72 -0.40 -1.43
CA TYR A 20 -10.05 -0.55 -0.82
C TYR A 20 -10.12 0.14 0.55
N LYS A 21 -9.11 -0.04 1.40
CA LYS A 21 -9.00 0.67 2.67
C LYS A 21 -9.04 2.19 2.49
N CYS A 22 -8.41 2.70 1.44
CA CYS A 22 -8.34 4.12 1.15
C CYS A 22 -9.40 4.60 0.14
N ASN A 23 -10.52 3.89 -0.02
CA ASN A 23 -11.68 4.42 -0.74
C ASN A 23 -12.49 5.41 0.10
N HIS A 24 -12.38 5.32 1.44
CA HIS A 24 -13.08 6.20 2.39
C HIS A 24 -12.06 7.07 3.12
N VAL A 25 -11.39 7.94 2.38
CA VAL A 25 -10.38 8.85 2.95
C VAL A 25 -11.07 9.96 3.72
N LEU A 26 -10.72 10.12 5.00
CA LEU A 26 -11.18 11.25 5.80
C LEU A 26 -10.35 12.50 5.51
N ASN A 27 -10.99 13.66 5.58
CA ASN A 27 -10.29 14.93 5.50
C ASN A 27 -9.54 15.20 6.81
N LEU A 28 -8.25 15.53 6.71
CA LEU A 28 -7.37 15.87 7.83
C LEU A 28 -7.96 16.95 8.76
N LYS A 29 -8.65 17.95 8.21
CA LYS A 29 -9.24 19.06 8.98
C LYS A 29 -10.58 18.73 9.63
N GLU A 30 -11.16 17.57 9.33
CA GLU A 30 -12.44 17.10 9.86
C GLU A 30 -12.26 15.98 10.90
N LEU A 31 -11.01 15.61 11.20
CA LEU A 31 -10.70 14.53 12.14
C LEU A 31 -11.23 14.79 13.55
N GLU A 32 -11.23 16.04 14.02
CA GLU A 32 -11.80 16.41 15.33
C GLU A 32 -13.27 15.98 15.48
N ALA A 33 -14.04 15.97 14.38
CA ALA A 33 -15.46 15.60 14.40
C ALA A 33 -15.70 14.08 14.31
N HIS A 34 -14.65 13.28 14.12
CA HIS A 34 -14.75 11.85 13.87
C HIS A 34 -14.10 11.03 14.99
N GLU A 35 -14.69 9.87 15.29
CA GLU A 35 -14.05 8.88 16.15
C GLU A 35 -12.90 8.21 15.39
N LEU A 36 -11.66 8.60 15.71
CA LEU A 36 -10.43 8.05 15.13
C LEU A 36 -10.25 6.57 15.47
N LYS A 37 -9.98 5.76 14.45
CA LYS A 37 -9.71 4.33 14.57
C LYS A 37 -8.43 3.96 13.81
N GLU A 38 -7.72 2.97 14.31
CA GLU A 38 -6.55 2.41 13.63
C GLU A 38 -6.93 1.86 12.25
N GLY A 39 -6.09 2.14 11.25
CA GLY A 39 -6.27 1.73 9.87
C GLY A 39 -7.10 2.67 8.99
N VAL A 40 -7.60 3.78 9.53
CA VAL A 40 -8.32 4.80 8.75
C VAL A 40 -7.35 5.58 7.87
N CYS A 41 -7.65 5.70 6.57
CA CYS A 41 -6.89 6.54 5.65
C CYS A 41 -7.33 8.01 5.77
N VAL A 42 -6.37 8.93 5.76
CA VAL A 42 -6.58 10.37 5.89
C VAL A 42 -5.83 11.09 4.77
N SER A 43 -6.41 12.16 4.24
CA SER A 43 -5.71 13.08 3.35
C SER A 43 -6.12 14.51 3.59
N GLY A 44 -5.25 15.45 3.25
CA GLY A 44 -5.57 16.87 3.32
C GLY A 44 -4.34 17.73 3.17
N ASN A 45 -4.55 19.05 3.18
CA ASN A 45 -3.46 20.00 3.15
C ASN A 45 -3.05 20.37 4.57
N ILE A 46 -1.74 20.38 4.79
CA ILE A 46 -1.08 20.93 5.97
C ILE A 46 -0.65 22.35 5.60
N ASP A 47 -1.17 23.34 6.32
CA ASP A 47 -0.79 24.75 6.18
C ASP A 47 0.00 25.24 7.41
N SER A 48 0.05 24.42 8.46
CA SER A 48 0.72 24.76 9.70
C SER A 48 1.14 23.55 10.52
N TYR A 49 2.14 23.74 11.38
CA TYR A 49 2.55 22.79 12.41
C TYR A 49 3.05 23.50 13.67
N ILE A 50 3.02 22.79 14.79
CA ILE A 50 3.52 23.25 16.07
C ILE A 50 5.04 23.08 16.13
N GLY A 51 5.72 24.11 16.61
CA GLY A 51 7.16 24.11 16.82
C GLY A 51 7.58 25.22 17.77
N LYS A 52 8.89 25.38 17.92
CA LYS A 52 9.50 26.44 18.74
C LYS A 52 10.81 26.92 18.14
N HIS A 53 11.23 28.13 18.50
CA HIS A 53 12.60 28.57 18.23
C HIS A 53 13.58 27.89 19.19
N LEU A 54 14.71 27.46 18.66
CA LEU A 54 15.79 26.93 19.48
C LEU A 54 16.62 28.09 20.05
N SER A 55 16.93 28.01 21.34
CA SER A 55 17.77 29.02 21.99
C SER A 55 19.13 29.10 21.31
N GLY A 56 19.50 30.29 20.81
CA GLY A 56 20.81 30.54 20.20
C GLY A 56 20.85 30.42 18.67
N ASN A 57 19.76 30.04 18.01
CA ASN A 57 19.66 30.08 16.56
C ASN A 57 18.22 30.44 16.20
N ASN A 58 17.97 31.53 15.46
CA ASN A 58 16.61 31.99 15.10
C ASN A 58 15.82 30.98 14.22
N LYS A 59 16.29 29.75 14.08
CA LYS A 59 15.63 28.68 13.33
C LYS A 59 14.44 28.13 14.11
N PHE A 60 13.29 28.11 13.46
CA PHE A 60 12.09 27.43 13.94
C PHE A 60 12.23 25.91 13.77
N PHE A 61 11.77 25.14 14.76
CA PHE A 61 11.92 23.69 14.77
C PHE A 61 10.60 23.01 15.16
N GLY A 62 10.03 22.26 14.21
CA GLY A 62 8.78 21.51 14.39
C GLY A 62 8.93 20.03 14.70
N VAL A 63 10.15 19.49 14.60
CA VAL A 63 10.38 18.06 14.83
C VAL A 63 10.42 17.79 16.33
N GLY A 64 9.41 17.10 16.84
CA GLY A 64 9.34 16.74 18.26
C GLY A 64 10.25 15.57 18.64
N GLN A 65 10.40 14.64 17.70
CA GLN A 65 11.29 13.48 17.80
C GLN A 65 11.50 12.84 16.42
N SER A 66 12.51 11.98 16.33
CA SER A 66 12.78 11.17 15.13
C SER A 66 12.88 9.70 15.53
N HIS A 67 12.34 8.81 14.70
CA HIS A 67 12.38 7.36 14.93
C HIS A 67 12.84 6.62 13.67
N LEU A 68 13.87 5.79 13.82
CA LEU A 68 14.37 4.91 12.77
C LEU A 68 13.87 3.48 13.01
N THR A 69 13.19 2.93 12.01
CA THR A 69 12.72 1.54 12.05
C THR A 69 13.83 0.56 11.62
N LEU A 70 13.68 -0.72 12.01
CA LEU A 70 14.63 -1.79 11.71
C LEU A 70 14.87 -2.02 10.19
N PHE A 71 13.96 -1.54 9.34
CA PHE A 71 14.03 -1.63 7.88
C PHE A 71 14.55 -0.34 7.21
N GLY A 72 15.19 0.55 7.98
CA GLY A 72 15.87 1.73 7.47
C GLY A 72 14.95 2.91 7.12
N GLN A 73 13.65 2.82 7.39
CA GLN A 73 12.75 3.96 7.23
C GLN A 73 12.81 4.86 8.45
N SER A 74 13.20 6.12 8.26
CA SER A 74 13.28 7.15 9.29
C SER A 74 12.06 8.06 9.24
N TYR A 75 11.42 8.27 10.38
CA TYR A 75 10.26 9.12 10.57
C TYR A 75 10.60 10.31 11.45
N ASP A 76 10.23 11.50 10.99
CA ASP A 76 10.24 12.71 11.80
C ASP A 76 8.81 13.04 12.22
N PHE A 77 8.65 13.38 13.50
CA PHE A 77 7.37 13.60 14.14
C PHE A 77 7.06 15.10 14.08
N TYR A 78 6.06 15.46 13.29
CA TYR A 78 5.52 16.81 13.24
C TYR A 78 4.13 16.83 13.87
N THR A 79 3.79 17.90 14.55
CA THR A 79 2.47 18.05 15.16
C THR A 79 1.66 19.07 14.39
N ILE A 80 0.52 18.67 13.84
CA ILE A 80 -0.29 19.51 12.95
C ILE A 80 -1.69 19.70 13.53
N PRO A 81 -2.37 20.82 13.23
CA PRO A 81 -3.77 20.99 13.58
C PRO A 81 -4.65 20.10 12.71
N VAL A 82 -5.68 19.52 13.32
CA VAL A 82 -6.66 18.61 12.65
C VAL A 82 -8.11 19.03 12.88
N GLY A 83 -8.27 20.29 13.30
CA GLY A 83 -9.54 20.89 13.67
C GLY A 83 -9.31 22.29 14.24
N LYS A 84 -10.26 22.78 15.02
CA LYS A 84 -10.15 24.09 15.69
C LYS A 84 -9.28 24.04 16.93
N ASN A 85 -9.39 22.96 17.70
CA ASN A 85 -8.80 22.87 19.03
C ASN A 85 -8.00 21.58 19.25
N SER A 86 -7.68 20.84 18.19
CA SER A 86 -7.02 19.54 18.30
C SER A 86 -5.84 19.43 17.36
N TYR A 87 -4.82 18.74 17.85
CA TYR A 87 -3.59 18.46 17.14
C TYR A 87 -3.33 16.96 17.10
N ILE A 88 -2.66 16.50 16.06
CA ILE A 88 -2.18 15.12 15.98
C ILE A 88 -0.73 15.10 15.49
N CYS A 89 0.00 14.06 15.88
CA CYS A 89 1.31 13.84 15.34
C CYS A 89 1.23 13.07 14.00
N ILE A 90 1.98 13.55 13.02
CA ILE A 90 2.24 12.84 11.76
C ILE A 90 3.66 12.30 11.72
N LEU A 91 3.84 11.13 11.11
CA LEU A 91 5.14 10.53 10.85
C LEU A 91 5.54 10.80 9.41
N ALA A 92 6.35 11.85 9.20
CA ALA A 92 6.88 12.18 7.88
C ALA A 92 8.12 11.33 7.60
N SER A 93 8.15 10.63 6.47
CA SER A 93 9.27 9.79 6.04
C SER A 93 9.88 10.22 4.71
N SER A 94 9.08 10.79 3.81
CA SER A 94 9.55 11.25 2.52
C SER A 94 10.37 12.52 2.68
N LYS A 95 11.49 12.57 1.96
CA LYS A 95 12.35 13.75 1.92
C LYS A 95 11.58 14.99 1.43
N SER A 96 10.70 14.80 0.44
CA SER A 96 9.87 15.88 -0.12
C SER A 96 8.94 16.52 0.91
N LEU A 97 8.22 15.72 1.70
CA LEU A 97 7.32 16.25 2.72
C LEU A 97 8.09 17.03 3.78
N LYS A 98 9.21 16.46 4.26
CA LYS A 98 10.07 17.09 5.27
C LYS A 98 10.62 18.44 4.78
N GLU A 99 11.16 18.49 3.57
CA GLU A 99 11.68 19.73 2.98
C GLU A 99 10.59 20.80 2.82
N GLN A 100 9.37 20.41 2.44
CA GLN A 100 8.25 21.35 2.31
C GLN A 100 7.78 21.88 3.67
N LEU A 101 7.73 21.04 4.71
CA LEU A 101 7.41 21.48 6.07
C LEU A 101 8.53 22.36 6.65
N GLU A 102 9.79 22.01 6.43
CA GLU A 102 10.93 22.83 6.88
C GLU A 102 11.02 24.18 6.17
N ALA A 103 10.37 24.34 5.02
CA ALA A 103 10.25 25.61 4.30
C ALA A 103 9.21 26.57 4.90
N PHE A 104 8.39 26.11 5.87
CA PHE A 104 7.40 26.97 6.53
C PHE A 104 8.11 28.00 7.40
N GLU A 105 7.65 29.26 7.31
CA GLU A 105 8.11 30.33 8.18
C GLU A 105 7.34 30.26 9.50
N GLU A 106 8.05 30.04 10.61
CA GLU A 106 7.48 29.93 11.95
C GLU A 106 6.34 28.89 12.05
N GLY A 107 6.44 27.82 11.26
CA GLY A 107 5.45 26.75 11.27
C GLY A 107 4.20 27.04 10.45
N HIS A 108 4.20 28.10 9.64
CA HIS A 108 3.15 28.44 8.69
C HIS A 108 3.71 28.50 7.27
N GLY A 109 2.96 28.00 6.29
CA GLY A 109 3.43 28.04 4.91
C GLY A 109 2.35 27.69 3.89
N GLU A 110 2.80 27.45 2.66
CA GLU A 110 1.91 27.01 1.59
C GLU A 110 1.31 25.64 1.90
N ASN A 111 0.12 25.37 1.34
CA ASN A 111 -0.57 24.10 1.51
C ASN A 111 0.27 22.93 1.01
N VAL A 112 0.71 22.07 1.93
CA VAL A 112 1.42 20.82 1.65
C VAL A 112 0.43 19.67 1.70
N TYR A 113 0.22 19.01 0.57
CA TYR A 113 -0.67 17.87 0.51
C TYR A 113 -0.06 16.65 1.22
N PHE A 114 -0.86 16.02 2.08
CA PHE A 114 -0.48 14.89 2.90
C PHE A 114 -1.49 13.74 2.76
N GLU A 115 -0.97 12.53 2.73
CA GLU A 115 -1.72 11.28 2.76
C GLU A 115 -1.16 10.37 3.84
N GLY A 116 -2.02 9.72 4.61
CA GLY A 116 -1.57 8.86 5.69
C GLY A 116 -2.60 7.86 6.18
N GLU A 117 -2.13 6.95 7.03
CA GLU A 117 -2.94 5.95 7.72
C GLU A 117 -2.80 6.17 9.22
N VAL A 118 -3.93 6.20 9.93
CA VAL A 118 -3.98 6.30 11.39
C VAL A 118 -3.46 5.00 11.98
N ILE A 119 -2.45 5.09 12.84
CA ILE A 119 -1.87 3.95 13.54
C ILE A 119 -1.71 4.28 15.03
N LYS A 120 -1.47 3.25 15.84
CA LYS A 120 -1.01 3.46 17.20
C LYS A 120 0.42 4.03 17.22
N PRO A 121 0.76 4.87 18.20
CA PRO A 121 2.13 5.36 18.37
C PRO A 121 3.12 4.19 18.44
N LEU A 122 4.18 4.27 17.62
CA LEU A 122 5.25 3.26 17.62
C LEU A 122 6.18 3.38 18.83
N VAL A 123 6.23 4.58 19.39
CA VAL A 123 7.02 4.98 20.56
C VAL A 123 6.21 6.01 21.35
N GLU A 124 6.51 6.15 22.64
CA GLU A 124 5.95 7.23 23.44
C GLU A 124 6.30 8.60 22.83
N LEU A 125 5.37 9.54 22.93
CA LEU A 125 5.60 10.91 22.50
C LEU A 125 6.54 11.61 23.47
N ASN A 126 7.44 12.44 22.94
CA ASN A 126 8.35 13.26 23.73
C ASN A 126 7.60 14.41 24.43
N TRP A 127 6.94 14.11 25.56
CA TRP A 127 6.18 15.08 26.34
C TRP A 127 7.00 16.31 26.75
N ARG A 128 8.29 16.12 27.09
CA ARG A 128 9.20 17.22 27.43
C ARG A 128 9.38 18.23 26.29
N TRP A 129 9.25 17.79 25.04
CA TRP A 129 9.30 18.70 23.90
C TRP A 129 8.06 19.58 23.87
N TYR A 130 6.86 19.03 24.06
CA TYR A 130 5.63 19.81 24.10
C TYR A 130 5.56 20.76 25.30
N ASP A 131 5.97 20.31 26.49
CA ASP A 131 6.01 21.14 27.71
C ASP A 131 6.91 22.38 27.57
N SER A 132 7.83 22.34 26.61
CA SER A 132 8.75 23.44 26.34
C SER A 132 8.27 24.41 25.25
N ILE A 133 7.08 24.21 24.70
CA ILE A 133 6.47 25.09 23.70
C ILE A 133 5.55 26.07 24.43
N GLU A 134 5.91 27.34 24.40
CA GLU A 134 5.14 28.39 25.05
C GLU A 134 3.73 28.49 24.45
N GLY A 135 2.71 28.48 25.33
CA GLY A 135 1.31 28.63 24.93
C GLY A 135 0.64 27.37 24.37
N PHE A 136 1.37 26.28 24.12
CA PHE A 136 0.79 25.02 23.68
C PHE A 136 0.15 24.28 24.87
N ARG A 137 -1.07 23.78 24.67
CA ARG A 137 -1.81 22.98 25.66
C ARG A 137 -1.74 21.52 25.27
N THR A 138 -1.05 20.70 26.07
CA THR A 138 -0.85 19.27 25.77
C THR A 138 -2.16 18.49 25.76
N GLU A 139 -3.20 18.98 26.44
CA GLU A 139 -4.54 18.38 26.43
C GLU A 139 -5.24 18.48 25.06
N ALA A 140 -4.78 19.38 24.19
CA ALA A 140 -5.25 19.50 22.81
C ALA A 140 -4.61 18.45 21.87
N LEU A 141 -3.59 17.72 22.34
CA LEU A 141 -2.91 16.71 21.55
C LEU A 141 -3.64 15.36 21.64
N ILE A 142 -4.00 14.83 20.48
CA ILE A 142 -4.44 13.44 20.35
C ILE A 142 -3.19 12.56 20.44
N ASP A 143 -3.02 11.87 21.56
CA ASP A 143 -1.83 11.07 21.88
C ASP A 143 -2.02 9.56 21.70
N SER A 144 -3.27 9.10 21.66
CA SER A 144 -3.65 7.70 21.42
C SER A 144 -3.36 7.21 20.00
N PHE A 145 -3.15 8.12 19.05
CA PHE A 145 -2.91 7.82 17.63
C PHE A 145 -1.88 8.75 17.00
N VAL A 146 -1.25 8.28 15.94
CA VAL A 146 -0.43 9.08 15.03
C VAL A 146 -0.83 8.78 13.59
N ILE A 147 -0.60 9.72 12.66
CA ILE A 147 -0.86 9.48 11.24
C ILE A 147 0.45 9.20 10.54
N LYS A 148 0.62 7.96 10.09
CA LYS A 148 1.80 7.56 9.34
C LYS A 148 1.68 8.03 7.89
N GLU A 149 2.70 8.71 7.36
CA GLU A 149 2.73 9.06 5.94
C GLU A 149 2.60 7.79 5.07
N THR A 150 1.73 7.88 4.08
CA THR A 150 1.52 6.88 3.05
C THR A 150 1.54 7.56 1.68
N ASN A 151 1.59 6.75 0.62
CA ASN A 151 1.45 7.28 -0.74
C ASN A 151 0.42 6.42 -1.46
N PHE A 152 -0.81 6.90 -1.56
CA PHE A 152 -1.90 6.14 -2.17
C PHE A 152 -1.66 5.92 -3.66
N LYS A 153 -0.93 6.83 -4.32
CA LYS A 153 -0.54 6.66 -5.72
C LYS A 153 0.40 5.47 -5.91
N ARG A 154 1.37 5.28 -5.01
CA ARG A 154 2.27 4.12 -5.03
C ARG A 154 1.51 2.79 -4.89
N ASN A 155 0.36 2.78 -4.20
CA ASN A 155 -0.47 1.58 -4.11
C ASN A 155 -1.07 1.18 -5.47
N LYS A 156 -1.42 2.15 -6.31
CA LYS A 156 -1.85 1.90 -7.70
C LYS A 156 -0.70 1.34 -8.54
N ASP A 157 0.51 1.86 -8.37
CA ASP A 157 1.71 1.35 -9.06
C ASP A 157 1.99 -0.12 -8.68
N ILE A 158 1.78 -0.51 -7.43
CA ILE A 158 1.89 -1.90 -6.98
C ILE A 158 0.88 -2.81 -7.69
N ILE A 159 -0.36 -2.34 -7.91
CA ILE A 159 -1.36 -3.09 -8.69
C ILE A 159 -0.86 -3.28 -10.12
N TYR A 160 -0.38 -2.21 -10.78
CA TYR A 160 0.13 -2.29 -12.15
C TYR A 160 1.31 -3.27 -12.28
N ILE A 161 2.23 -3.27 -11.32
CA ILE A 161 3.34 -4.22 -11.24
C ILE A 161 2.80 -5.66 -11.09
N GLY A 162 1.81 -5.87 -10.22
CA GLY A 162 1.14 -7.15 -10.06
C GLY A 162 0.52 -7.68 -11.36
N VAL A 163 -0.25 -6.82 -12.06
CA VAL A 163 -0.84 -7.15 -13.37
C VAL A 163 0.23 -7.50 -14.40
N LEU A 164 1.33 -6.74 -14.45
CA LEU A 164 2.43 -6.99 -15.38
C LEU A 164 3.06 -8.38 -15.15
N PHE A 165 3.30 -8.76 -13.89
CA PHE A 165 3.83 -10.08 -13.55
C PHE A 165 2.89 -11.22 -13.92
N ILE A 166 1.58 -11.05 -13.71
CA ILE A 166 0.57 -12.02 -14.11
C ILE A 166 0.54 -12.16 -15.64
N ALA A 167 0.54 -11.04 -16.38
CA ALA A 167 0.56 -11.05 -17.83
C ALA A 167 1.80 -11.77 -18.40
N MET A 168 2.99 -11.53 -17.82
CA MET A 168 4.21 -12.24 -18.20
C MET A 168 4.12 -13.75 -17.91
N ALA A 169 3.51 -14.15 -16.79
CA ALA A 169 3.30 -15.56 -16.46
C ALA A 169 2.37 -16.26 -17.47
N VAL A 170 1.26 -15.60 -17.85
CA VAL A 170 0.31 -16.10 -18.85
C VAL A 170 0.97 -16.19 -20.23
N LEU A 171 1.70 -15.15 -20.66
CA LEU A 171 2.39 -15.16 -21.95
C LEU A 171 3.42 -16.30 -22.03
N ARG A 172 4.20 -16.50 -20.95
CA ARG A 172 5.13 -17.64 -20.86
C ARG A 172 4.38 -18.98 -20.96
N PHE A 173 3.25 -19.14 -20.26
CA PHE A 173 2.40 -20.34 -20.31
C PHE A 173 1.93 -20.67 -21.73
N LEU A 174 1.43 -19.66 -22.44
CA LEU A 174 0.98 -19.79 -23.82
C LEU A 174 2.14 -20.13 -24.77
N SER A 175 3.27 -19.43 -24.65
CA SER A 175 4.46 -19.66 -25.51
C SER A 175 5.15 -21.00 -25.26
N ALA A 176 5.03 -21.58 -24.07
CA ALA A 176 5.56 -22.91 -23.74
C ALA A 176 4.67 -24.07 -24.24
N GLY A 177 3.59 -23.77 -24.99
CA GLY A 177 2.73 -24.79 -25.57
C GLY A 177 1.59 -25.27 -24.66
N GLY A 178 1.23 -24.52 -23.61
CA GLY A 178 0.18 -24.90 -22.66
C GLY A 178 -1.21 -25.15 -23.28
N ILE A 179 -1.49 -24.63 -24.47
CA ILE A 179 -2.72 -24.94 -25.22
C ILE A 179 -2.63 -26.28 -25.96
N LYS A 180 -1.43 -26.69 -26.42
CA LYS A 180 -1.25 -27.95 -27.16
C LYS A 180 -1.41 -29.18 -26.25
N SER A 181 -1.11 -29.09 -24.96
CA SER A 181 -1.33 -30.22 -24.04
C SER A 181 -2.81 -30.43 -23.72
N PHE A 182 -3.60 -29.36 -23.64
CA PHE A 182 -5.03 -29.45 -23.28
C PHE A 182 -5.89 -30.00 -24.43
N VAL A 183 -5.57 -29.66 -25.69
CA VAL A 183 -6.29 -30.18 -26.87
C VAL A 183 -5.90 -31.63 -27.20
N MET A 184 -4.70 -32.05 -26.84
CA MET A 184 -4.22 -33.40 -27.17
C MET A 184 -4.75 -34.48 -26.22
N GLU A 185 -5.17 -34.12 -25.00
CA GLU A 185 -5.76 -35.05 -24.03
C GLU A 185 -7.21 -35.44 -24.37
N GLU A 186 -7.98 -34.60 -25.08
CA GLU A 186 -9.34 -34.96 -25.54
C GLU A 186 -9.37 -35.89 -26.78
N THR A 187 -8.25 -36.08 -27.47
CA THR A 187 -8.23 -36.84 -28.74
C THR A 187 -7.69 -38.27 -28.62
N MET A 188 -7.20 -38.68 -27.46
CA MET A 188 -6.66 -40.02 -27.21
C MET A 188 -7.61 -40.90 -26.37
N ASP A 189 -8.89 -40.97 -26.73
CA ASP A 189 -9.74 -42.08 -26.23
C ASP A 189 -10.75 -42.60 -27.26
N LYS A 190 -10.29 -42.82 -28.49
CA LYS A 190 -10.96 -43.75 -29.42
C LYS A 190 -10.09 -44.96 -29.65
N LYS A 191 -10.20 -45.96 -28.76
CA LYS A 191 -9.77 -47.33 -29.04
C LYS A 191 -10.45 -47.81 -30.33
N PRO A 192 -9.73 -48.41 -31.29
CA PRO A 192 -10.38 -49.14 -32.36
C PRO A 192 -11.03 -50.40 -31.77
N VAL A 193 -12.35 -50.51 -31.94
CA VAL A 193 -13.11 -51.73 -31.66
C VAL A 193 -12.67 -52.79 -32.67
N CYS A 194 -12.04 -53.86 -32.18
CA CYS A 194 -11.86 -55.09 -32.95
C CYS A 194 -13.23 -55.72 -33.21
N ASN A 195 -13.65 -55.80 -34.47
CA ASN A 195 -14.71 -56.73 -34.87
C ASN A 195 -14.08 -57.98 -35.48
N TYR A 196 -14.12 -59.07 -34.72
CA TYR A 196 -14.24 -60.41 -35.27
C TYR A 196 -15.65 -60.55 -35.85
N ASP A 197 -15.77 -61.14 -37.05
CA ASP A 197 -16.76 -62.18 -37.35
C ASP A 197 -16.54 -62.75 -38.78
N THR A 198 -15.95 -63.94 -38.78
CA THR A 198 -16.31 -65.16 -39.55
C THR A 198 -17.81 -65.22 -39.92
N GLU A 199 -18.25 -65.66 -41.11
CA GLU A 199 -18.27 -67.07 -41.53
C GLU A 199 -18.75 -67.27 -43.00
N THR A 200 -18.05 -68.18 -43.72
CA THR A 200 -18.57 -69.22 -44.67
C THR A 200 -19.27 -68.78 -45.97
N GLY A 201 -19.15 -69.42 -47.15
CA GLY A 201 -18.62 -70.68 -47.69
C GLY A 201 -19.27 -70.82 -49.10
N LYS A 202 -18.69 -71.30 -50.19
CA LYS A 202 -18.28 -72.68 -50.54
C LYS A 202 -17.93 -72.74 -52.04
N SER A 203 -17.17 -73.77 -52.42
CA SER A 203 -17.08 -74.43 -53.75
C SER A 203 -16.12 -73.79 -54.78
N GLY A 204 -15.18 -74.49 -55.42
CA GLY A 204 -14.91 -75.93 -55.48
C GLY A 204 -13.66 -76.21 -56.35
N ARG A 205 -13.07 -77.39 -56.14
CA ARG A 205 -11.97 -77.99 -56.92
C ARG A 205 -12.29 -78.07 -58.43
N ARG A 206 -11.29 -77.85 -59.31
CA ARG A 206 -10.67 -78.90 -60.17
C ARG A 206 -9.58 -78.37 -61.13
N ARG A 207 -8.57 -79.23 -61.27
CA ARG A 207 -7.46 -79.35 -62.24
C ARG A 207 -7.72 -78.84 -63.67
N LYS A 208 -6.69 -78.28 -64.30
CA LYS A 208 -5.92 -78.93 -65.37
C LYS A 208 -4.50 -78.36 -65.43
#